data_AF-A0A2V9KVF4-F1
#
_entry.id   AF-A0A2V9KVF4-F1
#
_cell.length_a   1.000
_cell.length_b   1.000
_cell.length_c   1.000
_cell.angle_alpha   90.00
_cell.angle_beta   90.00
_cell.angle_gamma   90.00
#
_symmetry.space_group_name_H-M   'P 1'
#
loop_
_entity.id
_entity.type
_entity.pdbx_description
1 polymer ?
#
loop_
_entity_poly.entity_id
_entity_poly.type
_entity_poly.pdbx_seq_one_letter_code
_entity_poly.pdbx_strand_id
1 'polypeptide(L)'
;MTREPCKHSVGSSPNTSYTGSWFWQRITGDPEFYVKLADLMRDDPDKQKPVFKEAWDRAEARFVRDITNDFCATDGAILWQKLVKFNSGKAGND
;
A
#
# COMPACT_ATOMS: atom_id res chain seq x y z
N MET A 1 -18.61 -27.82 -49.81
CA MET A 1 -17.30 -27.27 -50.22
C MET A 1 -17.03 -26.01 -49.42
N THR A 2 -15.97 -26.11 -48.59
CA THR A 2 -15.21 -25.04 -47.91
C THR A 2 -16.00 -23.90 -47.25
N ARG A 3 -16.42 -24.11 -46.00
CA ARG A 3 -16.55 -23.00 -45.04
C ARG A 3 -15.13 -22.60 -44.64
N GLU A 4 -14.80 -21.33 -44.83
CA GLU A 4 -13.51 -20.76 -44.43
C GLU A 4 -13.27 -20.92 -42.92
N PRO A 5 -12.03 -21.16 -42.48
CA PRO A 5 -11.73 -21.14 -41.05
C PRO A 5 -11.77 -19.69 -40.55
N CYS A 6 -12.65 -19.41 -39.59
CA CYS A 6 -12.59 -18.18 -38.79
C CYS A 6 -11.17 -18.05 -38.22
N LYS A 7 -10.44 -17.06 -38.72
CA LYS A 7 -9.12 -16.69 -38.20
C LYS A 7 -9.33 -16.10 -36.81
N HIS A 8 -9.32 -16.95 -35.79
CA HIS A 8 -9.12 -16.50 -34.42
C HIS A 8 -7.64 -16.14 -34.33
N SER A 9 -7.36 -14.86 -34.58
CA SER A 9 -6.09 -14.23 -34.26
C SER A 9 -5.74 -14.57 -32.81
N VAL A 10 -4.69 -15.37 -32.65
CA VAL A 10 -3.96 -15.47 -31.38
C VAL A 10 -3.42 -14.06 -31.12
N GLY A 11 -4.01 -13.37 -30.16
CA GLY A 11 -3.68 -11.98 -29.84
C GLY A 11 -3.95 -11.68 -28.38
N SER A 12 -2.95 -11.94 -27.55
CA SER A 12 -2.74 -11.31 -26.25
C SER A 12 -3.84 -11.53 -25.21
N SER A 13 -3.75 -12.66 -24.48
CA SER A 13 -4.34 -12.72 -23.14
C SER A 13 -3.72 -11.57 -22.32
N PRO A 14 -4.51 -10.60 -21.80
CA PRO A 14 -3.96 -9.49 -21.04
C PRO A 14 -3.64 -9.99 -19.64
N ASN A 15 -2.50 -10.66 -19.47
CA ASN A 15 -1.96 -11.05 -18.17
C ASN A 15 -1.33 -9.84 -17.43
N THR A 16 -1.88 -8.62 -17.57
CA THR A 16 -1.18 -7.40 -17.14
C THR A 16 -2.13 -6.34 -16.58
N SER A 17 -2.61 -6.46 -15.34
CA SER A 17 -3.13 -5.27 -14.62
C SER A 17 -3.20 -5.37 -13.09
N TYR A 18 -2.18 -5.95 -12.44
CA TYR A 18 -2.00 -5.77 -10.98
C TYR A 18 -0.66 -5.11 -10.62
N THR A 19 -0.01 -4.43 -11.57
CA THR A 19 1.23 -3.70 -11.30
C THR A 19 0.92 -2.22 -11.08
N GLY A 20 1.59 -1.61 -10.10
CA GLY A 20 1.47 -0.17 -9.83
C GLY A 20 1.81 0.69 -11.04
N SER A 21 2.70 0.23 -11.92
CA SER A 21 3.06 0.94 -13.16
C SER A 21 1.87 1.11 -14.11
N TRP A 22 1.05 0.07 -14.30
CA TRP A 22 -0.15 0.14 -15.14
C TRP A 22 -1.16 1.15 -14.58
N PHE A 23 -1.36 1.14 -13.26
CA PHE A 23 -2.25 2.08 -12.59
C PHE A 23 -1.81 3.53 -12.84
N TRP A 24 -0.53 3.84 -12.63
CA TRP A 24 0.00 5.18 -12.81
C TRP A 24 -0.06 5.64 -14.27
N GLN A 25 0.28 4.76 -15.23
CA GLN A 25 0.11 5.06 -16.66
C GLN A 25 -1.36 5.34 -17.01
N ARG A 26 -2.30 4.56 -16.45
CA ARG A 26 -3.73 4.68 -16.76
C ARG A 26 -4.32 6.03 -16.37
N ILE A 27 -3.84 6.63 -15.29
CA ILE A 27 -4.36 7.91 -14.78
C ILE A 27 -3.54 9.14 -15.24
N THR A 28 -2.25 8.97 -15.53
CA THR A 28 -1.38 10.09 -15.94
C THR A 28 -1.10 10.14 -17.43
N GLY A 29 -1.29 9.03 -18.15
CA GLY A 29 -0.87 8.86 -19.54
C GLY A 29 0.63 8.61 -19.71
N ASP A 30 1.41 8.62 -18.62
CA ASP A 30 2.86 8.50 -18.65
C ASP A 30 3.31 7.13 -18.10
N PRO A 31 3.88 6.25 -18.96
CA PRO A 31 4.31 4.91 -18.53
C PRO A 31 5.43 4.95 -17.48
N GLU A 32 6.20 6.03 -17.41
CA GLU A 32 7.34 6.18 -16.49
C GLU A 32 7.02 7.05 -15.27
N PHE A 33 5.74 7.39 -15.06
CA PHE A 33 5.32 8.27 -13.97
C PHE A 33 5.74 7.76 -12.58
N TYR A 34 5.69 6.44 -12.37
CA TYR A 34 6.07 5.84 -11.09
C TYR A 34 7.56 6.03 -10.76
N VAL A 35 8.43 6.09 -11.77
CA VAL A 35 9.86 6.39 -11.60
C VAL A 35 10.04 7.85 -11.23
N LYS A 36 9.38 8.77 -11.94
CA LYS A 36 9.39 10.21 -11.63
C LYS A 36 8.89 10.50 -10.22
N LEU A 37 7.85 9.79 -9.78
CA LEU A 37 7.32 9.87 -8.42
C LEU A 37 8.36 9.39 -7.40
N ALA A 38 9.06 8.28 -7.67
CA ALA A 38 10.12 7.78 -6.80
C ALA A 38 11.29 8.77 -6.70
N ASP A 39 11.68 9.40 -7.81
CA ASP A 39 12.73 10.42 -7.83
C ASP A 39 12.31 11.68 -7.05
N LEU A 40 11.07 12.13 -7.20
CA LEU A 40 10.53 13.26 -6.42
C LEU A 40 10.55 12.97 -4.92
N MET A 41 10.16 11.75 -4.53
CA MET A 41 10.19 11.31 -3.13
C MET A 41 11.60 11.10 -2.58
N ARG A 42 12.67 11.16 -3.39
CA ARG A 42 14.04 11.00 -2.90
C ARG A 42 14.51 12.22 -2.12
N ASP A 43 14.38 13.42 -2.70
CA ASP A 43 15.07 14.62 -2.18
C ASP A 43 14.11 15.63 -1.52
N ASP A 44 12.84 15.68 -1.92
CA ASP A 44 11.89 16.66 -1.39
C ASP A 44 11.41 16.40 0.04
N PRO A 45 11.27 15.15 0.53
CA PRO A 45 10.86 14.91 1.90
C PRO A 45 11.82 15.50 2.92
N ASP A 46 13.13 15.54 2.64
CA ASP A 46 14.13 16.09 3.56
C ASP A 46 13.94 17.57 3.85
N LYS A 47 13.42 18.33 2.87
CA LYS A 47 13.11 19.76 3.01
C LYS A 47 11.87 20.00 3.88
N GLN A 48 10.93 19.05 3.87
CA GLN A 48 9.65 19.16 4.55
C GLN A 48 9.67 18.49 5.94
N LYS A 49 10.65 17.61 6.22
CA LYS A 49 10.85 16.96 7.54
C LYS A 49 10.76 17.93 8.73
N PRO A 50 11.39 19.12 8.73
CA PRO A 50 11.32 20.03 9.87
C PRO A 50 9.91 20.57 10.13
N VAL A 51 9.15 20.83 9.05
CA VAL A 51 7.79 21.37 9.12
C VAL A 51 6.82 20.33 9.69
N PHE A 52 6.98 19.06 9.31
CA PHE A 52 6.09 17.99 9.74
C PHE A 52 6.57 17.26 11.01
N LYS A 53 7.78 17.51 11.48
CA LYS A 53 8.36 16.81 12.64
C LYS A 53 7.44 16.84 13.85
N GLU A 54 6.93 18.01 14.22
CA GLU A 54 6.09 18.14 15.41
C GLU A 54 4.76 17.37 15.27
N ALA A 55 4.15 17.42 14.08
CA ALA A 55 2.93 16.66 13.80
C ALA A 55 3.19 15.14 13.79
N TRP A 56 4.35 14.72 13.27
CA TRP A 56 4.80 13.34 13.29
C TRP A 56 5.04 12.83 14.71
N ASP A 57 5.79 13.57 15.53
CA ASP A 57 6.08 13.22 16.92
C ASP A 57 4.77 13.06 17.73
N ARG A 58 3.78 13.93 17.49
CA ARG A 58 2.44 13.80 18.08
C ARG A 58 1.71 12.55 17.59
N ALA A 59 1.82 12.21 16.31
CA ALA A 59 1.19 11.03 15.75
C ALA A 59 1.81 9.74 16.29
N GLU A 60 3.14 9.71 16.43
CA GLU A 60 3.89 8.62 17.04
C GLU A 60 3.48 8.42 18.51
N ALA A 61 3.46 9.49 19.31
CA ALA A 61 3.06 9.40 20.71
C ALA A 61 1.63 8.87 20.88
N ARG A 62 0.69 9.33 20.03
CA ARG A 62 -0.68 8.83 20.00
C ARG A 62 -0.72 7.34 19.64
N PHE A 63 0.01 6.93 18.61
CA PHE A 63 0.07 5.55 18.16
C PHE A 63 0.64 4.62 19.23
N VAL A 64 1.76 5.01 19.86
CA VAL A 64 2.37 4.25 20.95
C VAL A 64 1.42 4.12 22.13
N ARG A 65 0.73 5.20 22.51
CA ARG A 65 -0.29 5.17 23.57
C ARG A 65 -1.41 4.19 23.22
N ASP A 66 -1.97 4.30 22.03
CA ASP A 66 -3.11 3.48 21.61
C ASP A 66 -2.70 1.99 21.53
N ILE A 67 -1.51 1.68 21.01
CA ILE A 67 -0.97 0.31 21.04
C ILE A 67 -0.75 -0.20 22.46
N THR A 68 -0.18 0.64 23.33
CA THR A 68 0.11 0.23 24.71
C THR A 68 -1.17 -0.08 25.47
N ASN A 69 -2.20 0.75 25.30
CA ASN A 69 -3.48 0.55 25.97
C ASN A 69 -4.19 -0.72 25.48
N ASP A 70 -4.13 -1.00 24.18
CA ASP A 70 -4.94 -2.08 23.59
C ASP A 70 -4.18 -3.41 23.47
N PHE A 71 -2.86 -3.40 23.35
CA PHE A 71 -2.07 -4.59 23.02
C PHE A 71 -0.94 -4.89 24.01
N CYS A 72 -0.81 -4.17 25.12
CA CYS A 72 0.12 -4.53 26.19
C CYS A 72 -0.63 -4.96 27.46
N ALA A 73 -0.06 -5.91 28.20
CA ALA A 73 -0.51 -6.29 29.52
C ALA A 73 -0.07 -5.26 30.58
N THR A 74 -0.58 -5.39 31.80
CA THR A 74 -0.27 -4.46 32.92
C THR A 74 1.19 -4.48 33.35
N ASP A 75 1.93 -5.54 33.02
CA ASP A 75 3.37 -5.68 33.23
C ASP A 75 4.20 -5.14 32.04
N GLY A 76 3.55 -4.62 30.99
CA GLY A 76 4.18 -4.09 29.79
C GLY A 76 4.47 -5.13 28.70
N ALA A 77 4.11 -6.41 28.88
CA ALA A 77 4.31 -7.42 27.86
C ALA A 77 3.35 -7.25 26.67
N ILE A 78 3.83 -7.39 25.44
CA ILE A 78 3.00 -7.32 24.22
C ILE A 78 2.15 -8.59 24.10
N LEU A 79 0.84 -8.41 23.94
CA LEU A 79 -0.15 -9.46 23.69
C LEU A 79 -0.14 -9.87 22.21
N TRP A 80 0.91 -10.57 21.78
CA TRP A 80 1.14 -10.95 20.38
C TRP A 80 -0.05 -11.65 19.70
N GLN A 81 -0.74 -12.53 20.41
CA GLN A 81 -1.92 -13.23 19.87
C GLN A 81 -3.04 -12.26 19.49
N LYS A 82 -3.30 -11.25 20.32
CA LYS A 82 -4.31 -10.21 20.06
C LYS A 82 -3.90 -9.34 18.88
N LEU A 83 -2.63 -8.92 18.86
CA LEU A 83 -2.08 -8.05 17.80
C LEU A 83 -2.12 -8.73 16.42
N VAL A 84 -1.68 -10.00 16.34
CA VAL A 84 -1.68 -10.77 15.09
C VAL A 84 -3.11 -11.03 14.62
N LYS A 85 -4.04 -11.37 15.52
CA LYS A 85 -5.46 -11.56 15.16
C LYS A 85 -6.07 -10.28 14.59
N PHE A 86 -5.79 -9.12 15.19
CA PHE A 86 -6.25 -7.82 14.71
C PHE A 86 -5.75 -7.52 13.28
N ASN A 87 -4.45 -7.72 13.02
CA ASN A 87 -3.86 -7.45 11.71
C ASN A 87 -4.27 -8.46 10.63
N SER A 88 -4.82 -9.61 11.00
CA SER A 88 -5.21 -10.68 10.06
C SER A 88 -6.63 -10.53 9.52
N GLY A 89 -7.33 -9.42 9.80
CA GLY A 89 -8.52 -9.02 9.05
C GLY A 89 -9.78 -9.90 9.18
N LYS A 90 -9.81 -10.88 10.09
CA LYS A 90 -11.09 -11.48 10.50
C LYS A 90 -11.70 -10.60 11.59
N ALA A 91 -12.45 -9.59 11.16
CA ALA A 91 -13.47 -8.96 11.99
C ALA A 91 -14.49 -10.05 12.37
N GLY A 92 -14.26 -10.71 13.51
CA GLY A 92 -15.27 -11.51 14.18
C GLY A 92 -16.29 -10.54 14.75
N ASN A 93 -17.45 -10.52 14.12
CA ASN A 93 -18.65 -9.90 14.65
C ASN A 93 -19.13 -10.80 15.79
N ASP A 94 -18.72 -10.48 17.01
CA ASP A 94 -19.12 -11.16 18.26
C ASP A 94 -19.95 -10.19 19.10
#